data_AF-A0A3R9K7C1-F1
#
_entry.id   AF-A0A3R9K7C1-F1
#
_cell.length_a   1.000
_cell.length_b   1.000
_cell.length_c   1.000
_cell.angle_alpha   90.00
_cell.angle_beta   90.00
_cell.angle_gamma   90.00
#
_symmetry.space_group_name_H-M   'P 1'
#
loop_
_entity.id
_entity.type
_entity.pdbx_description
1 polymer ?
#
loop_
_entity_poly.entity_id
_entity_poly.type
_entity_poly.pdbx_seq_one_letter_code
_entity_poly.pdbx_strand_id
1 'polypeptide(L)'
;MAVQALEDFIAEWKPKYRKVMESLENTDNLLTFFQFPYQIWYSIYSTNLIESLNKEIKRQTKKKVLFSNEEALDRYLVTLFEDYNFKQSQRIHKGFGQCSDTLESLFD
;
A
#
# COMPACT_ATOMS: atom_id res chain seq x y z
N MET A 1 19.54 -10.17 -9.06
CA MET A 1 19.85 -9.87 -7.64
C MET A 1 18.61 -9.96 -6.76
N ALA A 2 17.55 -9.19 -6.99
CA ALA A 2 16.34 -9.24 -6.15
C ALA A 2 15.60 -10.59 -6.17
N VAL A 3 15.48 -11.23 -7.35
CA VAL A 3 14.87 -12.56 -7.49
C VAL A 3 15.67 -13.62 -6.72
N GLN A 4 17.00 -13.64 -6.87
CA GLN A 4 17.86 -14.56 -6.13
C GLN A 4 17.72 -14.39 -4.61
N ALA A 5 17.70 -13.14 -4.13
CA ALA A 5 17.52 -12.87 -2.70
C ALA A 5 16.15 -13.35 -2.18
N LEU A 6 15.10 -13.32 -3.02
CA LEU A 6 13.79 -13.88 -2.68
C LEU A 6 13.84 -15.41 -2.61
N GLU A 7 14.48 -16.07 -3.57
CA GLU A 7 14.67 -17.52 -3.57
C GLU A 7 15.45 -18.01 -2.35
N ASP A 8 16.56 -17.33 -2.01
CA ASP A 8 17.39 -17.65 -0.86
C ASP A 8 16.60 -17.49 0.45
N PHE A 9 15.82 -16.41 0.57
CA PHE A 9 14.94 -16.16 1.71
C PHE A 9 13.87 -17.25 1.84
N ILE A 10 13.23 -17.62 0.73
CA ILE A 10 12.23 -18.68 0.72
C ILE A 10 12.86 -20.01 1.15
N ALA A 11 14.04 -20.37 0.62
CA ALA A 11 14.73 -21.60 0.98
C ALA A 11 15.05 -21.69 2.49
N GLU A 12 15.49 -20.58 3.09
CA GLU A 12 15.80 -20.51 4.52
C GLU A 12 14.55 -20.66 5.40
N TRP A 13 13.45 -20.01 5.04
CA TRP A 13 12.28 -19.88 5.92
C TRP A 13 11.13 -20.85 5.62
N LYS A 14 11.15 -21.54 4.48
CA LYS A 14 10.13 -22.53 4.09
C LYS A 14 9.93 -23.66 5.10
N PRO A 15 10.98 -24.19 5.77
CA PRO A 15 10.80 -25.20 6.81
C PRO A 15 10.03 -24.70 8.04
N LYS A 16 10.13 -23.41 8.38
CA LYS A 16 9.48 -22.80 9.57
C LYS A 16 8.10 -22.22 9.26
N TYR A 17 7.93 -21.59 8.10
CA TYR A 17 6.73 -20.83 7.74
C TYR A 17 6.21 -21.21 6.35
N ARG A 18 5.94 -22.50 6.16
CA ARG A 18 5.51 -23.08 4.87
C ARG A 18 4.42 -22.28 4.15
N LYS A 19 3.31 -21.96 4.81
CA LYS A 19 2.17 -21.24 4.19
C LYS A 19 2.53 -19.83 3.72
N VAL A 20 3.36 -19.11 4.49
CA VAL A 20 3.77 -17.75 4.14
C VAL A 20 4.72 -17.80 2.94
N MET A 21 5.65 -18.76 2.93
CA MET A 21 6.60 -18.92 1.82
C MET A 21 5.90 -19.39 0.55
N GLU A 22 4.93 -20.31 0.63
CA GLU A 22 4.09 -20.70 -0.51
C GLU A 22 3.30 -19.50 -1.06
N SER A 23 2.78 -18.61 -0.20
CA SER A 23 2.11 -17.39 -0.66
C SER A 23 3.07 -16.44 -1.38
N LEU A 24 4.31 -16.32 -0.91
CA LEU A 24 5.34 -15.48 -1.53
C LEU A 24 5.79 -16.08 -2.88
N GLU A 25 5.97 -17.40 -2.97
CA GLU A 25 6.30 -18.12 -4.22
C GLU A 25 5.23 -17.92 -5.29
N ASN A 26 3.95 -17.90 -4.91
CA ASN A 26 2.83 -17.74 -5.84
C ASN A 26 2.52 -16.28 -6.21
N THR A 27 3.25 -15.30 -5.67
CA THR A 27 3.01 -13.89 -5.95
C THR A 27 3.89 -13.41 -7.11
N ASP A 28 3.38 -13.51 -8.33
CA ASP A 28 4.12 -13.21 -9.56
C ASP A 28 4.64 -11.76 -9.65
N ASN A 29 3.93 -10.81 -9.02
CA ASN A 29 4.18 -9.37 -9.18
C ASN A 29 4.91 -8.71 -8.01
N LEU A 30 5.47 -9.49 -7.08
CA LEU A 30 6.06 -8.97 -5.84
C LEU A 30 7.21 -7.97 -6.09
N LEU A 31 8.01 -8.22 -7.12
CA LEU A 31 9.21 -7.44 -7.43
C LEU A 31 8.99 -6.43 -8.56
N THR A 32 7.76 -6.28 -9.06
CA THR A 32 7.45 -5.38 -10.19
C THR A 32 7.79 -3.93 -9.88
N PHE A 33 7.75 -3.52 -8.61
CA PHE A 33 8.09 -2.17 -8.21
C PHE A 33 9.54 -1.77 -8.53
N PHE A 34 10.46 -2.74 -8.70
CA PHE A 34 11.84 -2.49 -9.13
C PHE A 34 11.94 -1.98 -10.57
N GLN A 35 10.89 -2.13 -11.38
CA GLN A 35 10.84 -1.59 -12.75
C GLN A 35 10.61 -0.07 -12.76
N PHE A 36 10.18 0.52 -11.65
CA PHE A 36 9.97 1.95 -11.52
C PHE A 36 11.22 2.69 -11.02
N PRO A 37 11.29 4.04 -11.16
CA PRO A 37 12.40 4.82 -10.66
C PRO A 37 12.66 4.61 -9.16
N TYR A 38 13.94 4.55 -8.77
CA TYR A 38 14.36 4.30 -7.38
C TYR A 38 13.76 5.31 -6.39
N GLN A 39 13.48 6.53 -6.88
CA GLN A 39 12.95 7.65 -6.11
C GLN A 39 11.60 7.30 -5.47
N ILE A 40 10.77 6.49 -6.14
CA ILE A 40 9.43 6.12 -5.63
C ILE A 40 9.40 4.81 -4.84
N TRP A 41 10.49 4.03 -4.83
CA TRP A 41 10.50 2.73 -4.15
C TRP A 41 10.10 2.87 -2.67
N TYR A 42 10.64 3.86 -1.97
CA TYR A 42 10.31 4.12 -0.55
C TYR A 42 8.80 4.27 -0.33
N SER A 43 8.13 4.90 -1.28
CA SER A 43 6.70 5.15 -1.20
C SER A 43 5.86 3.91 -1.53
N ILE A 44 6.39 3.01 -2.36
CA ILE A 44 5.72 1.76 -2.72
C ILE A 44 5.89 0.71 -1.61
N TYR A 45 7.11 0.49 -1.11
CA TYR A 45 7.34 -0.54 -0.10
C TYR A 45 6.96 -0.12 1.32
N SER A 46 6.75 1.18 1.58
CA SER A 46 6.29 1.65 2.89
C SER A 46 4.80 1.40 3.08
N THR A 47 4.44 0.74 4.17
CA THR A 47 3.04 0.53 4.57
C THR A 47 2.43 1.73 5.29
N ASN A 48 3.20 2.79 5.57
CA ASN A 48 2.79 3.91 6.41
C ASN A 48 1.51 4.60 5.91
N LEU A 49 1.34 4.76 4.61
CA LEU A 49 0.15 5.42 4.04
C LEU A 49 -1.13 4.61 4.33
N ILE A 50 -1.08 3.31 4.04
CA ILE A 50 -2.20 2.39 4.21
C ILE A 50 -2.47 2.15 5.70
N GLU A 51 -1.43 1.99 6.51
CA GLU A 51 -1.55 1.81 7.97
C GLU A 51 -2.11 3.06 8.65
N SER A 52 -1.66 4.26 8.27
CA SER A 52 -2.17 5.52 8.79
C SER A 52 -3.66 5.70 8.46
N LEU A 53 -4.06 5.41 7.22
CA LEU A 53 -5.47 5.43 6.81
C LEU A 53 -6.30 4.40 7.59
N ASN A 54 -5.84 3.15 7.67
CA ASN A 54 -6.52 2.09 8.43
C ASN A 54 -6.65 2.44 9.91
N LYS A 55 -5.63 3.08 10.50
CA LYS A 55 -5.66 3.56 11.87
C LYS A 55 -6.69 4.66 12.06
N GLU A 56 -6.79 5.59 11.11
CA GLU A 56 -7.81 6.65 11.13
C GLU A 56 -9.22 6.06 11.06
N ILE A 57 -9.48 5.18 10.11
CA ILE A 57 -10.78 4.51 9.94
C ILE A 57 -11.15 3.78 11.23
N LYS A 58 -10.25 2.93 11.76
CA LYS A 58 -10.50 2.22 13.03
C LYS A 58 -10.79 3.17 14.19
N ARG A 59 -10.05 4.27 14.29
CA ARG A 59 -10.25 5.27 15.35
C ARG A 59 -11.61 5.94 15.25
N GLN A 60 -12.04 6.32 14.05
CA GLN A 60 -13.28 7.05 13.82
C GLN A 60 -14.49 6.12 13.96
N THR A 61 -14.43 4.93 13.37
CA THR A 61 -15.46 3.90 13.53
C THR A 61 -15.61 3.48 15.00
N LYS A 62 -14.52 3.36 15.78
CA LYS A 62 -14.61 3.01 17.21
C LYS A 62 -15.37 4.05 18.05
N LYS A 63 -15.41 5.33 17.63
CA LYS A 63 -16.23 6.36 18.31
C LYS A 63 -17.73 6.16 18.06
N LYS A 64 -18.09 5.54 16.93
CA LYS A 64 -19.47 5.19 16.58
C LYS A 64 -19.74 3.75 17.01
N VAL A 65 -20.27 3.58 18.22
CA VAL A 65 -20.51 2.26 18.83
C VAL A 65 -21.47 1.40 18.00
N LEU A 66 -22.42 2.00 17.28
CA LEU A 66 -23.37 1.31 16.40
C LEU A 66 -23.73 2.18 15.20
N PHE A 67 -23.95 1.56 14.04
CA PHE A 67 -24.54 2.18 12.85
C PHE A 67 -25.99 1.69 12.70
N SER A 68 -26.89 2.59 12.27
CA SER A 68 -28.32 2.29 12.15
C SER A 68 -28.63 1.28 11.02
N ASN A 69 -27.85 1.29 9.95
CA ASN A 69 -27.90 0.37 8.82
C ASN A 69 -26.57 0.42 8.04
N GLU A 70 -26.42 -0.43 7.02
CA GLU A 70 -25.24 -0.51 6.16
C GLU A 70 -25.01 0.81 5.38
N GLU A 71 -26.07 1.41 4.83
CA GLU A 71 -25.97 2.70 4.12
C GLU A 71 -25.44 3.85 5.00
N ALA A 72 -25.71 3.81 6.30
CA ALA A 72 -25.18 4.78 7.26
C ALA A 72 -23.68 4.57 7.50
N LEU A 73 -23.18 3.33 7.43
CA LEU A 73 -21.75 3.04 7.46
C LEU A 73 -21.08 3.54 6.18
N ASP A 74 -21.65 3.25 5.01
CA ASP A 74 -21.10 3.67 3.73
C ASP A 74 -20.98 5.19 3.62
N ARG A 75 -22.06 5.92 3.93
CA ARG A 75 -22.03 7.40 3.96
C ARG A 75 -20.96 7.93 4.91
N TYR A 76 -20.79 7.28 6.06
CA TYR A 76 -19.77 7.69 7.02
C TYR A 76 -18.35 7.46 6.50
N LEU A 77 -18.09 6.32 5.86
CA LEU A 77 -16.80 6.02 5.23
C LEU A 77 -16.51 6.99 4.08
N VAL A 78 -17.50 7.31 3.23
CA VAL A 78 -17.35 8.28 2.14
C VAL A 78 -16.91 9.64 2.69
N THR A 79 -17.56 10.16 3.74
CA THR A 79 -17.14 11.43 4.37
C THR A 79 -15.70 11.37 4.91
N LEU A 80 -15.29 10.26 5.53
CA LEU A 80 -13.90 10.08 5.99
C LEU A 80 -12.90 10.08 4.83
N PHE A 81 -13.25 9.47 3.70
CA PHE A 81 -12.41 9.44 2.51
C PHE A 81 -12.36 10.80 1.82
N GLU A 82 -13.45 11.55 1.76
CA GLU A 82 -13.48 12.93 1.23
C GLU A 82 -12.54 13.83 2.04
N ASP A 83 -12.61 13.79 3.37
CA ASP A 83 -11.72 14.54 4.26
C ASP A 83 -10.24 14.14 4.07
N TYR A 84 -9.97 12.85 3.91
CA TYR A 84 -8.63 12.34 3.67
C TYR A 84 -8.10 12.82 2.32
N ASN A 85 -8.89 12.65 1.25
CA ASN A 85 -8.54 13.03 -0.12
C ASN A 85 -8.30 14.53 -0.21
N PHE A 86 -9.16 15.35 0.40
CA PHE A 86 -8.97 16.80 0.44
C PHE A 86 -7.62 17.17 1.06
N LYS A 87 -7.26 16.58 2.21
CA LYS A 87 -5.97 16.83 2.88
C LYS A 87 -4.76 16.38 2.07
N GLN A 88 -4.86 15.29 1.31
CA GLN A 88 -3.75 14.76 0.51
C GLN A 88 -3.68 15.34 -0.89
N SER A 89 -4.77 15.88 -1.44
CA SER A 89 -4.85 16.41 -2.81
C SER A 89 -3.81 17.48 -3.13
N GLN A 90 -3.40 18.25 -2.12
CA GLN A 90 -2.44 19.34 -2.24
C GLN A 90 -0.99 18.87 -2.07
N ARG A 91 -0.73 17.56 -1.94
CA ARG A 91 0.57 17.02 -1.58
C ARG A 91 1.09 16.08 -2.67
N ILE A 92 2.30 16.34 -3.13
CA ILE A 92 3.05 15.37 -3.92
C ILE A 92 3.76 14.44 -2.95
N HIS A 93 3.50 13.14 -3.10
CA HIS A 93 4.11 12.15 -2.24
C HIS A 93 5.62 12.00 -2.53
N LYS A 94 6.39 11.51 -1.56
CA LYS A 94 7.85 11.45 -1.63
C LYS A 94 8.31 10.73 -2.90
N GLY A 95 9.32 11.27 -3.58
CA GLY A 95 9.89 10.67 -4.79
C GLY A 95 9.11 10.96 -6.08
N PHE A 96 7.78 11.04 -6.03
CA PHE A 96 6.95 11.25 -7.23
C PHE A 96 7.25 12.58 -7.93
N GLY A 97 7.43 13.67 -7.18
CA GLY A 97 7.77 14.96 -7.77
C GLY A 97 9.15 15.02 -8.43
N GLN A 98 10.04 14.06 -8.15
CA GLN A 98 11.40 14.03 -8.71
C GLN A 98 11.49 13.23 -10.01
N CYS A 99 10.46 12.46 -10.35
CA CYS A 99 10.46 11.57 -11.50
C CYS A 99 9.15 11.62 -12.30
N SER A 100 8.39 12.73 -12.22
CA SER A 100 7.12 12.89 -12.94
C SER A 100 7.29 12.63 -14.43
N ASP A 101 8.23 13.33 -15.07
CA ASP A 101 8.50 13.18 -16.51
C ASP A 101 8.88 11.75 -16.90
N THR A 102 9.68 11.07 -16.06
CA THR A 102 10.07 9.67 -16.29
C THR A 102 8.88 8.74 -16.15
N LEU A 103 8.02 8.96 -15.16
CA LEU A 103 6.81 8.16 -14.97
C LEU A 103 5.82 8.35 -16.11
N GLU A 104 5.61 9.58 -16.58
CA GLU A 104 4.74 9.88 -17.72
C GLU A 104 5.20 9.13 -18.97
N SER A 105 6.51 9.16 -19.26
CA SER A 105 7.08 8.45 -20.41
C SER A 105 6.99 6.91 -20.36
N LEU A 106 6.71 6.31 -19.19
CA LEU A 106 6.53 4.85 -19.06
C LEU A 106 5.13 4.39 -19.50
N PHE A 107 4.17 5.31 -19.62
CA PHE A 107 2.76 5.01 -19.93
C PHE A 107 2.28 5.61 -21.26
N ASP A 108 3.15 6.35 -21.96
CA ASP A 108 2.97 6.80 -23.35
C ASP A 108 3.36 5.71 -24.36
#